data_AF-A0A531KSH5-F1
#
_entry.id   AF-A0A531KSH5-F1
#
_cell.length_a   1.000
_cell.length_b   1.000
_cell.length_c   1.000
_cell.angle_alpha   90.00
_cell.angle_beta   90.00
_cell.angle_gamma   90.00
#
_symmetry.space_group_name_H-M   'P 1'
#
loop_
_entity.id
_entity.type
_entity.pdbx_description
1 polymer ?
#
loop_
_entity_poly.entity_id
_entity_poly.type
_entity_poly.pdbx_seq_one_letter_code
_entity_poly.pdbx_strand_id
1 'polypeptide(L)'
;MLYSYIVEKSIRQSFDHVNNHRWDEAVKALVPHVYHRVSGDHALGGERHDKQAVRRWFERLGRVLPNLHLTVNHVWVTGWPWHTTVFAQWDGTATLLNGDASYVNSGLHVFT
;
A
#
# COMPACT_ATOMS: atom_id res chain seq x y z
N MET A 1 -21.07 7.13 5.15
CA MET A 1 -21.86 7.67 4.02
C MET A 1 -21.50 6.92 2.74
N LEU A 2 -22.31 7.02 1.67
CA LEU A 2 -22.03 6.38 0.38
C LEU A 2 -20.64 6.72 -0.17
N TYR A 3 -20.19 7.97 -0.02
CA TYR A 3 -18.86 8.40 -0.42
C TYR A 3 -17.74 7.60 0.27
N SER A 4 -17.75 7.56 1.60
CA SER A 4 -16.77 6.82 2.40
C SER A 4 -16.71 5.35 2.02
N TYR A 5 -17.86 4.73 1.70
CA TYR A 5 -17.93 3.35 1.24
C TYR A 5 -17.24 3.14 -0.11
N ILE A 6 -17.42 4.06 -1.07
CA ILE A 6 -16.75 4.01 -2.37
C ILE A 6 -15.23 4.16 -2.19
N VAL A 7 -14.79 5.10 -1.35
CA VAL A 7 -13.37 5.30 -1.04
C VAL A 7 -12.77 4.05 -0.40
N GLU A 8 -13.42 3.49 0.62
CA GLU A 8 -12.97 2.25 1.27
C GLU A 8 -12.84 1.11 0.25
N LYS A 9 -13.83 0.94 -0.63
CA LYS A 9 -13.79 -0.09 -1.68
C LYS A 9 -12.59 0.10 -2.61
N SER A 10 -12.30 1.34 -3.03
CA SER A 10 -11.15 1.66 -3.88
C SER A 10 -9.81 1.36 -3.18
N ILE A 11 -9.73 1.63 -1.88
CA ILE A 11 -8.52 1.38 -1.08
C ILE A 11 -8.30 -0.13 -0.96
N ARG A 12 -9.33 -0.90 -0.57
CA ARG A 12 -9.24 -2.37 -0.52
C ARG A 12 -8.85 -2.98 -1.86
N GLN A 13 -9.40 -2.47 -2.96
CA GLN A 13 -9.01 -2.90 -4.31
C GLN A 13 -7.55 -2.59 -4.64
N SER A 14 -7.01 -1.47 -4.16
CA SER A 14 -5.59 -1.14 -4.34
C SER A 14 -4.67 -2.13 -3.61
N PHE A 15 -5.03 -2.54 -2.38
CA PHE A 15 -4.32 -3.61 -1.66
C PHE A 15 -4.43 -4.96 -2.38
N ASP A 16 -5.59 -5.27 -2.95
CA ASP A 16 -5.75 -6.47 -3.79
C ASP A 16 -4.87 -6.41 -5.05
N HIS A 17 -4.68 -5.24 -5.66
CA HIS A 17 -3.72 -5.07 -6.76
C HIS A 17 -2.29 -5.34 -6.31
N VAL A 18 -1.91 -4.92 -5.09
CA VAL A 18 -0.59 -5.23 -4.50
C VAL A 18 -0.41 -6.72 -4.28
N ASN A 19 -1.37 -7.40 -3.63
CA ASN A 19 -1.30 -8.84 -3.34
C ASN A 19 -1.18 -9.71 -4.61
N ASN A 20 -1.68 -9.22 -5.75
CA ASN A 20 -1.67 -9.94 -7.01
C ASN A 20 -0.65 -9.39 -8.02
N HIS A 21 0.30 -8.57 -7.56
CA HIS A 21 1.39 -8.03 -8.36
C HIS A 21 0.95 -7.20 -9.58
N ARG A 22 -0.23 -6.57 -9.51
CA ARG A 22 -0.78 -5.68 -10.55
C ARG A 22 -0.33 -4.24 -10.30
N TRP A 23 0.98 -4.01 -10.41
CA TRP A 23 1.62 -2.74 -10.02
C TRP A 23 1.07 -1.52 -10.76
N ASP A 24 0.77 -1.67 -12.06
CA ASP A 24 0.20 -0.60 -12.87
C ASP A 24 -1.21 -0.19 -12.39
N GLU A 25 -2.03 -1.15 -11.98
CA GLU A 25 -3.35 -0.86 -11.40
C GLU A 25 -3.22 -0.29 -9.98
N ALA A 26 -2.28 -0.77 -9.18
CA ALA A 26 -2.04 -0.27 -7.82
C ALA A 26 -1.64 1.21 -7.78
N VAL A 27 -0.91 1.70 -8.79
CA VAL A 27 -0.52 3.11 -8.87
C VAL A 27 -1.51 3.97 -9.67
N LYS A 28 -2.49 3.39 -10.35
CA LYS A 28 -3.34 4.09 -11.33
C LYS A 28 -4.01 5.35 -10.78
N ALA A 29 -4.51 5.29 -9.56
CA ALA A 29 -5.21 6.39 -8.91
C ALA A 29 -4.27 7.48 -8.33
N LEU A 30 -2.96 7.25 -8.28
CA LEU A 30 -2.02 8.23 -7.72
C LEU A 30 -1.89 9.45 -8.64
N VAL A 31 -1.79 10.63 -8.06
CA VAL A 31 -1.43 11.86 -8.78
C VAL A 31 0.03 11.78 -9.28
N PRO A 32 0.40 12.47 -10.38
CA PRO A 32 1.77 12.42 -10.91
C PRO A 32 2.86 12.79 -9.89
N HIS A 33 2.58 13.76 -9.01
CA HIS A 33 3.49 14.29 -7.99
C HIS A 33 3.19 13.75 -6.58
N VAL A 34 2.78 12.47 -6.50
CA VAL A 34 2.48 11.84 -5.21
C VAL A 34 3.73 11.82 -4.32
N TYR A 35 3.54 12.14 -3.05
CA TYR A 35 4.54 11.93 -2.02
C TYR A 35 4.24 10.63 -1.27
N HIS A 36 5.14 9.65 -1.37
CA HIS A 36 5.00 8.34 -0.75
C HIS A 36 6.21 8.02 0.11
N ARG A 37 5.94 7.66 1.38
CA ARG A 37 6.97 7.36 2.38
C ARG A 37 6.71 6.02 3.05
N VAL A 38 7.77 5.25 3.21
CA VAL A 38 7.79 4.04 4.05
C VAL A 38 8.89 4.24 5.10
N SER A 39 8.51 4.15 6.37
CA SER A 39 9.43 4.34 7.49
C SER A 39 10.32 3.13 7.70
N GLY A 40 11.53 3.37 8.22
CA GLY A 40 12.50 2.33 8.58
C GLY A 40 13.76 2.37 7.73
N ASP A 41 14.85 1.80 8.28
CA ASP A 41 16.13 1.65 7.60
C ASP A 41 16.25 0.24 7.02
N HIS A 42 15.64 0.03 5.86
CA HIS A 42 15.64 -1.24 5.15
C HIS A 42 15.38 -1.04 3.66
N ALA A 43 15.48 -2.13 2.89
CA ALA A 43 15.34 -2.12 1.43
C ALA A 43 14.04 -1.48 0.89
N LEU A 44 12.98 -1.41 1.69
CA LEU A 44 11.70 -0.85 1.26
C LEU A 44 11.41 0.53 1.87
N GLY A 45 12.25 1.02 2.77
CA GLY A 45 12.13 2.34 3.40
C GLY A 45 12.38 3.51 2.43
N GLY A 46 12.23 4.72 2.94
CA GLY A 46 12.53 5.97 2.24
C GLY A 46 11.32 6.61 1.55
N GLU A 47 11.60 7.67 0.78
CA GLU A 47 10.63 8.60 0.21
C GLU A 47 10.66 8.60 -1.33
N ARG A 48 9.50 8.86 -1.95
CA ARG A 48 9.29 8.92 -3.41
C ARG A 48 8.38 10.11 -3.70
N HIS A 49 8.71 10.89 -4.71
CA HIS A 49 8.02 12.15 -5.03
C HIS A 49 7.31 12.14 -6.39
N ASP A 50 7.21 10.96 -7.01
CA ASP A 50 6.53 10.79 -8.28
C ASP A 50 5.91 9.40 -8.43
N LYS A 51 4.88 9.32 -9.27
CA LYS A 51 4.11 8.10 -9.55
C LYS A 51 4.96 6.95 -10.09
N GLN A 52 5.96 7.24 -10.93
CA GLN A 52 6.81 6.20 -11.51
C GLN A 52 7.77 5.63 -10.46
N ALA A 53 8.27 6.44 -9.53
CA ALA A 53 9.09 6.00 -8.42
C ALA A 53 8.29 5.08 -7.48
N VAL A 54 7.01 5.37 -7.23
CA VAL A 54 6.12 4.47 -6.48
C VAL A 54 5.90 3.15 -7.23
N ARG A 55 5.70 3.17 -8.55
CA ARG A 55 5.61 1.94 -9.36
C ARG A 55 6.87 1.08 -9.25
N ARG A 56 8.06 1.67 -9.46
CA ARG A 56 9.35 0.96 -9.32
C ARG A 56 9.55 0.40 -7.91
N TRP A 57 8.99 1.07 -6.90
CA TRP A 57 9.01 0.56 -5.54
C TRP A 57 8.11 -0.66 -5.34
N PHE A 58 6.91 -0.69 -5.92
CA PHE A 58 6.08 -1.90 -5.92
C PHE A 58 6.75 -3.07 -6.64
N GLU A 59 7.45 -2.82 -7.75
CA GLU A 59 8.26 -3.85 -8.40
C GLU A 59 9.38 -4.37 -7.49
N ARG A 60 10.02 -3.48 -6.71
CA ARG A 60 11.01 -3.88 -5.71
C ARG A 60 10.37 -4.68 -4.58
N LEU A 61 9.20 -4.27 -4.10
CA LEU A 61 8.42 -4.99 -3.09
C LEU A 61 8.20 -6.45 -3.51
N GLY A 62 7.74 -6.69 -4.73
CA GLY A 62 7.53 -8.04 -5.27
C GLY A 62 8.81 -8.86 -5.49
N ARG A 63 9.99 -8.23 -5.52
CA ARG A 63 11.28 -8.96 -5.55
C ARG A 63 11.78 -9.28 -4.13
N VAL A 64 11.55 -8.39 -3.17
CA VAL A 64 12.01 -8.54 -1.78
C VAL A 64 11.10 -9.50 -1.02
N LEU A 65 9.78 -9.42 -1.24
CA LEU A 65 8.76 -10.24 -0.60
C LEU A 65 7.80 -10.83 -1.67
N PRO A 66 8.23 -11.85 -2.44
CA PRO A 66 7.49 -12.32 -3.61
C PRO A 66 6.13 -12.97 -3.34
N ASN A 67 5.90 -13.40 -2.10
CA ASN A 67 4.65 -13.99 -1.65
C ASN A 67 3.99 -13.17 -0.54
N LEU A 68 4.29 -11.86 -0.49
CA LEU A 68 3.65 -10.95 0.45
C LEU A 68 2.13 -10.98 0.27
N HIS A 69 1.42 -11.21 1.37
CA HIS A 69 -0.02 -11.10 1.42
C HIS A 69 -0.43 -10.09 2.49
N LEU A 70 -1.17 -9.06 2.07
CA LEU A 70 -1.70 -8.00 2.92
C LEU A 70 -3.18 -8.23 3.18
N THR A 71 -3.54 -8.42 4.44
CA THR A 71 -4.93 -8.50 4.91
C THR A 71 -5.35 -7.15 5.45
N VAL A 72 -6.31 -6.49 4.80
CA VAL A 72 -6.82 -5.18 5.26
C VAL A 72 -7.87 -5.38 6.34
N ASN A 73 -7.51 -5.06 7.58
CA ASN A 73 -8.35 -5.24 8.75
C ASN A 73 -9.39 -4.13 8.87
N HIS A 74 -8.92 -2.88 8.82
CA HIS A 74 -9.75 -1.71 9.04
C HIS A 74 -9.40 -0.61 8.04
N VAL A 75 -10.42 0.10 7.58
CA VAL A 75 -10.28 1.31 6.77
C VAL A 75 -11.14 2.39 7.41
N TRP A 76 -10.51 3.52 7.74
CA TRP A 76 -11.21 4.71 8.21
C TRP A 76 -11.09 5.79 7.17
N VAL A 77 -12.23 6.31 6.71
CA VAL A 77 -12.30 7.43 5.78
C VAL A 77 -12.83 8.63 6.53
N THR A 78 -12.03 9.69 6.61
CA THR A 78 -12.38 10.95 7.28
C THR A 78 -12.42 12.10 6.29
N GLY A 79 -13.26 13.10 6.56
CA GLY A 79 -13.39 14.29 5.72
C GLY A 79 -14.30 14.13 4.49
N TRP A 80 -14.32 15.19 3.68
CA TRP A 80 -15.17 15.33 2.49
C TRP A 80 -14.35 15.11 1.21
N PRO A 81 -14.98 14.92 0.03
CA PRO A 81 -14.26 14.62 -1.22
C PRO A 81 -13.04 15.48 -1.57
N TRP A 82 -13.00 16.71 -1.09
CA TRP A 82 -11.92 17.67 -1.35
C TRP A 82 -10.83 17.71 -0.27
N HIS A 83 -11.07 17.05 0.86
CA HIS A 83 -10.19 16.97 2.02
C HIS A 83 -10.39 15.60 2.70
N THR A 84 -10.17 14.53 1.94
CA THR A 84 -10.33 13.16 2.43
C THR A 84 -9.01 12.65 2.97
N THR A 85 -9.02 12.04 4.15
CA THR A 85 -7.89 11.28 4.67
C THR A 85 -8.35 9.85 4.90
N VAL A 86 -7.56 8.88 4.44
CA VAL A 86 -7.83 7.47 4.65
C VAL A 86 -6.72 6.85 5.48
N PHE A 87 -7.12 6.08 6.47
CA PHE A 87 -6.24 5.24 7.26
C PHE A 87 -6.58 3.78 6.97
N ALA A 88 -5.62 3.00 6.47
CA ALA A 88 -5.78 1.57 6.24
C ALA A 88 -4.84 0.81 7.16
N GLN A 89 -5.42 0.08 8.12
CA GLN A 89 -4.70 -0.87 8.95
C GLN A 89 -4.71 -2.24 8.29
N TRP A 90 -3.54 -2.88 8.25
CA TRP A 90 -3.37 -4.18 7.62
C TRP A 90 -2.32 -5.02 8.35
N ASP A 91 -2.43 -6.33 8.17
CA ASP A 91 -1.39 -7.29 8.54
C ASP A 91 -0.79 -7.89 7.27
N GLY A 92 0.52 -8.08 7.25
CA GLY A 92 1.29 -8.59 6.14
C GLY A 92 2.04 -9.85 6.54
N THR A 93 1.93 -10.90 5.75
CA THR A 93 2.71 -12.14 5.90
C THR A 93 3.51 -12.42 4.64
N ALA A 94 4.71 -12.97 4.79
CA ALA A 94 5.56 -13.35 3.66
C ALA A 94 6.58 -14.41 4.08
N THR A 95 7.29 -14.94 3.10
CA THR A 95 8.53 -15.68 3.30
C THR A 95 9.69 -14.80 2.90
N LEU A 96 10.66 -14.64 3.80
CA LEU A 96 11.90 -13.93 3.52
C LEU A 96 12.74 -14.73 2.52
N LEU A 97 13.63 -14.04 1.80
CA LEU A 97 14.47 -14.65 0.77
C LEU A 97 15.43 -15.73 1.30
N ASN A 98 15.70 -15.74 2.61
CA ASN A 98 16.46 -16.80 3.28
C ASN A 98 15.62 -18.05 3.62
N GLY A 99 14.35 -18.09 3.23
CA GLY A 99 13.41 -19.19 3.48
C GLY A 99 12.63 -19.07 4.79
N ASP A 100 12.87 -18.03 5.59
CA ASP A 100 12.17 -17.83 6.85
C ASP A 100 10.71 -17.39 6.60
N ALA A 101 9.75 -18.24 6.99
CA ALA A 101 8.32 -17.99 6.87
C ALA A 101 7.71 -17.23 8.06
N SER A 102 8.52 -16.75 9.00
CA SER A 102 8.08 -16.03 10.20
C SER A 102 7.83 -14.54 9.98
N TYR A 103 7.97 -14.02 8.74
CA TYR A 103 7.73 -12.60 8.49
C TYR A 103 6.24 -12.27 8.71
N VAL A 104 6.01 -11.46 9.74
CA VAL A 104 4.73 -10.87 10.08
C VAL A 104 4.95 -9.37 10.32
N ASN A 105 4.11 -8.53 9.75
CA ASN A 105 4.16 -7.08 9.90
C ASN A 105 2.75 -6.53 10.06
N SER A 106 2.53 -5.68 11.05
CA SER A 106 1.29 -4.89 11.16
C SER A 106 1.60 -3.45 10.77
N GLY A 107 0.83 -2.92 9.82
CA GLY A 107 1.06 -1.60 9.24
C GLY A 107 -0.16 -0.71 9.28
N LEU A 108 0.11 0.60 9.25
CA LEU A 108 -0.88 1.64 9.03
C LEU A 108 -0.45 2.46 7.80
N HIS A 109 -1.27 2.46 6.76
CA HIS A 109 -1.05 3.28 5.57
C HIS A 109 -2.00 4.49 5.61
N VAL A 110 -1.46 5.68 5.37
CA VAL A 110 -2.23 6.93 5.38
C VAL A 110 -2.26 7.52 3.96
N PHE A 111 -3.45 7.85 3.47
CA PHE A 111 -3.68 8.49 2.17
C PHE A 111 -4.32 9.86 2.40
N THR A 112 -3.86 10.87 1.66
CA THR A 112 -4.30 12.27 1.77
C THR A 112 -4.49 12.90 0.41
#